data_AF-A0A9C7QE00-F1
#
_entry.id   AF-A0A9C7QE00-F1
#
_cell.length_a   1.000
_cell.length_b   1.000
_cell.length_c   1.000
_cell.angle_alpha   90.00
_cell.angle_beta   90.00
_cell.angle_gamma   90.00
#
_symmetry.space_group_name_H-M   'P 1'
#
loop_
_entity.id
_entity.type
_entity.pdbx_description
1 polymer ?
#
loop_
_entity_poly.entity_id
_entity_poly.type
_entity_poly.pdbx_seq_one_letter_code
_entity_poly.pdbx_strand_id
1 'polypeptide(L)'
;MGIGTRIRALREREGITQEELARRLGVTPSAVGNYEREISHPKEEVLYRLFTALSCEPNELFADYYNAKLSPAQIHLARYRELDEHGRELVDACTEIEYRRCTDGLTAVAARSFSRDPSQHTLRLKRREGAGSILDQPDDRKDKL
;
A
#
# COMPACT_ATOMS: atom_id res chain seq x y z
N MET A 1 -20.46 4.09 -4.36
CA MET A 1 -20.21 5.55 -4.25
C MET A 1 -19.31 5.91 -5.42
N GLY A 2 -19.44 7.10 -5.98
CA GLY A 2 -18.62 7.48 -7.13
C GLY A 2 -17.53 8.48 -6.74
N ILE A 3 -16.68 8.83 -7.71
CA ILE A 3 -15.55 9.74 -7.50
C ILE A 3 -15.99 11.11 -6.98
N GLY A 4 -17.15 11.62 -7.39
CA GLY A 4 -17.64 12.94 -6.97
C GLY A 4 -17.96 12.99 -5.48
N THR A 5 -18.57 11.92 -4.97
CA THR A 5 -18.85 11.78 -3.53
C THR A 5 -17.55 11.72 -2.72
N ARG A 6 -16.50 11.11 -3.28
CA ARG A 6 -15.18 11.03 -2.65
C ARG A 6 -14.43 12.36 -2.66
N ILE A 7 -14.46 13.10 -3.77
CA ILE A 7 -13.90 14.46 -3.85
C ILE A 7 -14.51 15.34 -2.76
N ARG A 8 -15.85 15.29 -2.61
CA ARG A 8 -16.55 16.05 -1.58
C ARG A 8 -16.11 15.64 -0.16
N ALA A 9 -16.07 14.34 0.12
CA ALA A 9 -15.66 13.84 1.44
C ALA A 9 -14.23 14.24 1.81
N LEU A 10 -13.29 14.15 0.85
CA LEU A 10 -11.91 14.58 1.02
C LEU A 10 -11.79 16.09 1.19
N ARG A 11 -12.56 16.88 0.42
CA ARG A 11 -12.63 18.33 0.57
C ARG A 11 -13.10 18.73 1.97
N GLU A 12 -14.15 18.07 2.47
CA GLU A 12 -14.70 18.30 3.80
C GLU A 12 -13.71 17.87 4.90
N ARG A 13 -12.96 16.77 4.70
CA ARG A 13 -11.87 16.34 5.59
C ARG A 13 -10.76 17.38 5.72
N GLU A 14 -10.34 17.97 4.60
CA GLU A 14 -9.34 19.05 4.60
C GLU A 14 -9.89 20.39 5.11
N GLY A 15 -11.20 20.49 5.38
CA GLY A 15 -11.83 21.70 5.93
C GLY A 15 -11.88 22.89 4.97
N ILE A 16 -11.82 22.67 3.66
CA ILE A 16 -11.80 23.73 2.64
C ILE A 16 -13.14 23.86 1.91
N THR A 17 -13.47 25.05 1.40
CA THR A 17 -14.71 25.26 0.60
C THR A 17 -14.54 24.83 -0.86
N GLN A 18 -15.64 24.77 -1.62
CA GLN A 18 -15.57 24.49 -3.06
C GLN A 18 -14.80 25.58 -3.81
N GLU A 19 -14.93 26.84 -3.39
CA GLU A 19 -14.18 27.98 -3.95
C GLU A 19 -12.69 27.86 -3.69
N GLU A 20 -12.30 27.48 -2.47
CA GLU A 20 -10.90 27.28 -2.13
C GLU A 20 -10.29 26.10 -2.89
N LEU A 21 -11.02 24.99 -3.00
CA LEU A 21 -10.59 23.86 -3.83
C LEU A 21 -10.45 24.30 -5.30
N ALA A 22 -11.42 25.03 -5.85
CA ALA A 22 -11.35 25.52 -7.22
C ALA A 22 -10.12 26.39 -7.48
N ARG A 23 -9.77 27.26 -6.53
CA ARG A 23 -8.57 28.10 -6.57
C ARG A 23 -7.29 27.24 -6.61
N ARG A 24 -7.20 26.21 -5.77
CA ARG A 24 -6.05 25.27 -5.74
C ARG A 24 -5.92 24.47 -7.03
N LEU A 25 -7.04 24.08 -7.63
CA LEU A 25 -7.08 23.31 -8.87
C LEU A 25 -6.86 24.17 -10.12
N GLY A 26 -7.06 25.49 -10.02
CA GLY A 26 -7.04 26.39 -11.18
C GLY A 26 -8.26 26.22 -12.08
N VAL A 27 -9.43 25.94 -11.49
CA VAL A 27 -10.72 25.76 -12.19
C VAL A 27 -11.78 26.69 -11.60
N THR A 28 -12.98 26.71 -12.18
CA THR A 28 -14.09 27.49 -11.64
C THR A 28 -14.77 26.77 -10.45
N PRO A 29 -15.36 27.50 -9.48
CA PRO A 29 -16.15 26.87 -8.41
C PRO A 29 -17.28 25.98 -8.94
N SER A 30 -17.91 26.39 -10.04
CA SER A 30 -18.93 25.58 -10.74
C SER A 30 -18.37 24.24 -11.24
N ALA A 31 -17.13 24.20 -11.73
CA ALA A 31 -16.48 22.96 -12.14
C ALA A 31 -16.31 22.00 -10.96
N VAL A 32 -15.86 22.49 -9.80
CA VAL A 32 -15.78 21.67 -8.57
C VAL A 32 -17.15 21.14 -8.18
N GLY A 33 -18.18 21.99 -8.18
CA GLY A 33 -19.56 21.56 -7.91
C GLY A 33 -20.09 20.55 -8.93
N ASN A 34 -19.64 20.59 -10.19
CA ASN A 34 -19.98 19.58 -11.20
C ASN A 34 -19.21 18.27 -10.99
N TYR A 35 -17.96 18.32 -10.52
CA TYR A 35 -17.18 17.13 -10.16
C TYR A 35 -17.82 16.40 -8.98
N GLU A 36 -18.16 17.13 -7.91
CA GLU A 36 -18.77 16.55 -6.70
C GLU A 36 -20.15 15.92 -6.97
N ARG A 37 -20.87 16.41 -7.98
CA ARG A 37 -22.17 15.87 -8.44
C ARG A 37 -22.07 14.91 -9.62
N GLU A 38 -20.85 14.58 -10.07
CA GLU A 38 -20.58 13.68 -11.19
C GLU A 38 -21.22 14.08 -12.53
N ILE A 39 -21.45 15.38 -12.73
CA ILE A 39 -21.93 15.93 -14.01
C ILE A 39 -20.80 15.99 -15.04
N SER A 40 -19.57 16.18 -14.55
CA SER A 40 -18.37 16.20 -15.38
C SER A 40 -17.22 15.55 -14.64
N HIS A 41 -16.21 15.09 -15.37
CA HIS A 41 -15.00 14.52 -14.80
C HIS A 41 -13.82 15.52 -14.88
N PRO A 42 -12.98 15.60 -13.83
CA PRO A 42 -11.74 16.37 -13.91
C PRO A 42 -10.81 15.77 -14.95
N LYS A 43 -10.19 16.63 -15.77
CA LYS A 43 -9.14 16.22 -16.72
C LYS A 43 -7.90 15.75 -15.96
N GLU A 44 -7.04 15.01 -16.64
CA GLU A 44 -5.78 14.49 -16.08
C GLU A 44 -4.97 15.53 -15.30
N GLU A 45 -4.74 16.72 -15.86
CA GLU A 45 -4.01 17.80 -15.18
C GLU A 45 -4.68 18.26 -13.88
N VAL A 46 -6.02 18.32 -13.86
CA VAL A 46 -6.81 18.69 -12.68
C VAL A 46 -6.80 17.56 -11.65
N LEU A 47 -6.78 16.31 -12.11
CA LEU A 47 -6.70 15.12 -11.28
C LEU A 47 -5.38 15.06 -10.50
N TYR A 48 -4.25 15.40 -11.13
CA TYR A 48 -2.96 15.50 -10.42
C TYR A 48 -2.98 16.57 -9.34
N ARG A 49 -3.57 17.74 -9.64
CA ARG A 49 -3.73 18.81 -8.65
C ARG A 49 -4.68 18.42 -7.52
N LEU A 50 -5.67 17.58 -7.78
CA LEU A 50 -6.59 17.05 -6.76
C LEU A 50 -5.85 16.27 -5.68
N PHE A 51 -4.92 15.39 -6.06
CA PHE A 51 -4.14 14.61 -5.09
C PHE A 51 -3.35 15.50 -4.13
N THR A 52 -2.71 16.54 -4.67
CA THR A 52 -1.97 17.51 -3.86
C THR A 52 -2.89 18.41 -3.05
N ALA A 53 -3.98 18.90 -3.64
CA ALA A 53 -4.88 19.86 -3.00
C ALA A 53 -5.71 19.24 -1.86
N LEU A 54 -5.97 17.93 -1.95
CA LEU A 54 -6.76 17.15 -0.99
C LEU A 54 -5.92 16.22 -0.11
N SER A 55 -4.59 16.28 -0.22
CA SER A 55 -3.66 15.42 0.52
C SER A 55 -4.05 13.93 0.45
N CYS A 56 -4.38 13.45 -0.75
CA CYS A 56 -4.93 12.10 -0.96
C CYS A 56 -4.18 11.32 -2.04
N GLU A 57 -4.12 10.01 -1.85
CA GLU A 57 -3.55 9.07 -2.82
C GLU A 57 -4.60 8.69 -3.89
N PRO A 58 -4.18 8.32 -5.12
CA PRO A 58 -5.10 7.86 -6.16
C PRO A 58 -6.01 6.73 -5.69
N ASN A 59 -5.47 5.76 -4.96
CA ASN A 59 -6.25 4.64 -4.43
C ASN A 59 -7.34 5.10 -3.45
N GLU A 60 -7.12 6.18 -2.71
CA GLU A 60 -8.13 6.72 -1.81
C GLU A 60 -9.27 7.36 -2.59
N LEU A 61 -8.95 8.12 -3.64
CA LEU A 61 -9.92 8.79 -4.50
C LEU A 61 -10.76 7.79 -5.33
N PHE A 62 -10.13 6.71 -5.82
CA PHE A 62 -10.74 5.72 -6.71
C PHE A 62 -11.23 4.44 -6.04
N ALA A 63 -11.11 4.33 -4.71
CA ALA A 63 -11.43 3.11 -3.95
C ALA A 63 -12.79 2.50 -4.31
N ASP A 64 -13.81 3.34 -4.48
CA ASP A 64 -15.19 2.89 -4.73
C ASP A 64 -15.49 2.69 -6.24
N TYR A 65 -14.63 3.23 -7.11
CA TYR A 65 -14.76 3.12 -8.57
C TYR A 65 -14.16 1.81 -9.09
N TYR A 66 -13.14 1.32 -8.40
CA TYR A 66 -12.42 0.10 -8.75
C TYR A 66 -12.69 -0.97 -7.70
N ASN A 67 -13.82 -1.68 -7.84
CA ASN A 67 -14.09 -2.88 -7.05
C ASN A 67 -13.30 -4.08 -7.60
N ALA A 68 -11.99 -3.91 -7.78
CA ALA A 68 -11.12 -5.02 -8.10
C ALA A 68 -11.14 -6.01 -6.93
N LYS A 69 -11.26 -7.30 -7.24
CA LYS A 69 -11.01 -8.33 -6.23
C LYS A 69 -9.66 -8.02 -5.60
N LEU A 70 -9.64 -7.85 -4.28
CA LEU A 70 -8.41 -7.60 -3.55
C LEU A 70 -7.40 -8.69 -3.91
N SER A 71 -6.20 -8.29 -4.29
CA SER A 71 -5.11 -9.24 -4.50
C SER A 71 -4.84 -9.99 -3.19
N PRO A 72 -4.26 -11.21 -3.24
CA PRO A 72 -3.88 -11.92 -2.02
C PRO A 72 -3.04 -11.05 -1.06
N ALA A 73 -2.17 -10.19 -1.60
CA ALA A 73 -1.37 -9.25 -0.81
C ALA A 73 -2.24 -8.17 -0.12
N GLN A 74 -3.23 -7.60 -0.82
CA GLN A 74 -4.15 -6.62 -0.23
C GLN A 74 -5.01 -7.24 0.87
N ILE A 75 -5.46 -8.49 0.70
CA ILE A 75 -6.20 -9.23 1.74
C ILE A 75 -5.30 -9.47 2.96
N HIS A 76 -4.05 -9.86 2.75
CA HIS A 76 -3.09 -10.06 3.84
C HIS A 76 -2.85 -8.77 4.63
N LEU A 77 -2.63 -7.65 3.93
CA LEU A 77 -2.45 -6.33 4.56
C LEU A 77 -3.69 -5.89 5.36
N ALA A 78 -4.90 -6.11 4.84
CA ALA A 78 -6.13 -5.81 5.56
C ALA A 78 -6.22 -6.60 6.87
N ARG A 79 -5.91 -7.90 6.85
CA ARG A 79 -5.88 -8.74 8.06
C ARG A 79 -4.82 -8.27 9.05
N TYR A 80 -3.62 -7.93 8.56
CA TYR A 80 -2.51 -7.46 9.40
C TYR A 80 -2.87 -6.18 10.17
N ARG A 81 -3.63 -5.26 9.56
CA ARG A 81 -4.07 -4.00 10.20
C ARG A 81 -5.02 -4.23 11.39
N GLU A 82 -5.80 -5.31 11.37
CA GLU A 82 -6.76 -5.67 12.43
C GLU A 82 -6.13 -6.46 13.58
N LEU A 83 -4.85 -6.84 13.47
CA LEU A 83 -4.16 -7.57 14.54
C LEU A 83 -3.90 -6.67 15.75
N ASP A 84 -3.70 -7.28 16.91
CA ASP A 84 -3.16 -6.59 18.07
C ASP A 84 -1.62 -6.46 17.94
N GLU A 85 -0.99 -5.85 18.96
CA GLU A 85 0.47 -5.63 18.96
C GLU A 85 1.24 -6.95 18.86
N HIS A 86 0.84 -7.96 19.62
CA HIS A 86 1.49 -9.27 19.63
C HIS A 86 1.35 -10.00 18.28
N GLY A 87 0.15 -9.98 17.69
CA GLY A 87 -0.09 -10.59 16.39
C GLY A 87 0.73 -9.95 15.27
N ARG A 88 0.87 -8.61 15.29
CA ARG A 88 1.73 -7.90 14.32
C ARG A 88 3.20 -8.29 14.48
N GLU A 89 3.71 -8.32 15.72
CA GLU A 89 5.10 -8.69 16.01
C GLU A 89 5.45 -10.07 15.43
N LEU A 90 4.58 -11.07 15.59
CA LEU A 90 4.80 -12.41 15.06
C LEU A 90 4.82 -12.45 13.52
N VAL A 91 3.90 -11.73 12.87
CA VAL A 91 3.85 -11.66 11.40
C VAL A 91 5.08 -10.96 10.84
N ASP A 92 5.51 -9.87 11.48
CA ASP A 92 6.70 -9.11 11.08
C ASP A 92 7.96 -9.95 11.23
N ALA A 93 8.11 -10.67 12.35
CA ALA A 93 9.24 -11.56 12.58
C ALA A 93 9.31 -12.66 11.51
N CYS A 94 8.20 -13.37 11.26
CA CYS A 94 8.14 -14.41 10.23
C CYS A 94 8.47 -13.86 8.83
N THR A 95 7.92 -12.69 8.50
CA THR A 95 8.16 -12.03 7.21
C THR A 95 9.63 -11.67 7.05
N GLU A 96 10.26 -11.09 8.07
CA GLU A 96 11.68 -10.73 8.05
C GLU A 96 12.58 -11.96 7.91
N ILE A 97 12.29 -13.05 8.63
CA ILE A 97 13.04 -14.31 8.56
C ILE A 97 12.99 -14.88 7.14
N GLU A 98 11.79 -14.98 6.56
CA GLU A 98 11.61 -15.56 5.24
C GLU A 98 12.12 -14.64 4.14
N TYR A 99 12.00 -13.32 4.31
CA TYR A 99 12.58 -12.33 3.41
C TYR A 99 14.09 -12.52 3.35
N ARG A 100 14.80 -12.49 4.49
CA ARG A 100 16.25 -12.74 4.56
C ARG A 100 16.64 -14.10 4.02
N ARG A 101 15.86 -15.16 4.29
CA ARG A 101 16.13 -16.49 3.72
C ARG A 101 16.11 -16.46 2.19
N CYS A 102 15.14 -15.76 1.60
CA CYS A 102 14.97 -15.65 0.15
C CYS A 102 15.96 -14.69 -0.51
N THR A 103 16.28 -13.56 0.14
CA THR A 103 17.17 -12.52 -0.42
C THR A 103 18.64 -12.77 -0.13
N ASP A 104 18.99 -13.39 0.99
CA ASP A 104 20.39 -13.51 1.41
C ASP A 104 20.93 -14.94 1.20
N GLY A 105 20.10 -15.85 0.68
CA GLY A 105 20.43 -17.27 0.49
C GLY A 105 20.70 -18.01 1.81
N LEU A 106 20.19 -17.48 2.92
CA LEU A 106 20.39 -18.04 4.26
C LEU A 106 19.39 -19.17 4.51
N THR A 107 19.81 -20.43 4.62
CA THR A 107 18.89 -21.48 5.07
C THR A 107 18.64 -21.37 6.57
N ALA A 108 17.38 -21.50 7.01
CA ALA A 108 17.05 -21.69 8.42
C ALA A 108 17.77 -22.95 8.92
N VAL A 109 18.77 -22.78 9.79
CA VAL A 109 19.30 -23.90 10.56
C VAL A 109 18.21 -24.24 11.55
N ALA A 110 17.67 -25.45 11.49
CA ALA A 110 16.69 -25.93 12.45
C ALA A 110 17.20 -25.63 13.86
N ALA A 111 16.60 -24.64 14.53
CA ALA A 111 16.86 -24.36 15.92
C ALA A 111 16.26 -25.53 16.70
N ARG A 112 17.04 -26.61 16.84
CA ARG A 112 16.76 -27.69 17.78
C ARG A 112 16.95 -27.15 19.19
N SER A 113 16.03 -26.32 19.66
CA SER A 113 15.82 -25.98 21.08
C SER A 113 14.66 -24.99 21.16
N PHE A 114 13.43 -25.49 21.29
CA PHE A 114 12.38 -24.71 21.96
C PHE A 114 12.71 -24.72 23.45
N SER A 115 13.57 -23.80 23.90
CA SER A 115 13.69 -23.51 25.32
C SER A 115 12.45 -22.72 25.75
N ARG A 116 11.92 -23.02 26.93
CA ARG A 116 10.73 -22.37 27.54
C ARG A 116 10.98 -20.92 28.01
N ASP A 117 12.13 -20.34 27.70
CA ASP A 117 12.53 -18.99 28.12
C ASP A 117 12.20 -17.95 27.02
N PRO A 118 11.24 -17.03 27.26
CA PRO A 118 10.83 -16.00 26.30
C PRO A 118 11.94 -15.02 25.90
N SER A 119 13.04 -14.95 26.66
CA SER A 119 14.14 -14.02 26.41
C SER A 119 15.11 -14.46 25.29
N GLN A 120 14.95 -15.69 24.76
CA GLN A 120 15.88 -16.29 23.79
C GLN A 120 15.25 -16.67 22.44
N HIS A 121 14.17 -16.00 22.02
CA HIS A 121 13.56 -16.19 20.69
C HIS A 121 14.39 -15.56 19.55
N THR A 122 15.64 -16.00 19.37
CA THR A 122 16.45 -15.60 18.21
C THR A 122 16.72 -16.79 17.31
N LEU A 123 16.03 -16.81 16.17
CA LEU A 123 16.33 -17.76 15.09
C LEU A 123 17.70 -17.41 14.49
N ARG A 124 18.65 -18.34 14.58
CA ARG A 124 20.01 -18.14 14.08
C ARG A 124 20.11 -18.64 12.64
N LEU A 125 20.08 -17.71 11.68
CA LEU A 125 20.23 -18.00 10.25
C LEU A 125 21.72 -18.20 9.89
N LYS A 126 22.03 -19.12 8.96
CA LYS A 126 23.38 -19.30 8.40
C LYS A 126 23.33 -19.39 6.87
N ARG A 127 24.38 -18.87 6.23
CA ARG A 127 24.56 -18.94 4.77
C ARG A 127 24.95 -20.36 4.37
N ARG A 128 24.25 -20.92 3.39
CA ARG A 128 24.60 -22.23 2.81
C ARG A 128 25.53 -21.99 1.62
N GLU A 129 26.62 -22.75 1.51
CA GLU A 129 27.45 -22.71 0.30
C GLU A 129 26.62 -23.12 -0.93
N GLY A 130 26.62 -22.26 -1.95
CA GLY A 130 25.89 -22.46 -3.21
C GLY A 130 24.41 -22.01 -3.21
N ALA A 131 23.87 -21.46 -2.12
CA ALA A 131 22.55 -20.83 -2.13
C ALA A 131 22.68 -19.37 -2.58
N GLY A 132 22.40 -19.09 -3.85
CA GLY A 132 22.30 -17.72 -4.37
C GLY A 132 21.04 -17.00 -3.90
N SER A 133 21.03 -15.66 -3.98
CA SER A 133 19.84 -14.86 -3.73
C SER A 133 18.79 -15.10 -4.81
N ILE A 134 17.49 -15.03 -4.48
CA ILE A 134 16.46 -14.95 -5.53
C ILE A 134 16.58 -13.66 -6.36
N LEU A 135 17.29 -12.63 -5.85
CA LEU A 135 17.61 -11.39 -6.55
C LEU A 135 18.86 -11.49 -7.44
N ASP A 136 19.61 -12.60 -7.37
CA ASP A 136 20.79 -12.84 -8.24
C ASP A 136 20.39 -13.47 -9.59
N GLN A 137 19.10 -13.73 -9.83
CA GLN A 137 18.62 -14.19 -11.14
C GLN A 137 18.46 -12.99 -12.08
N PRO A 138 19.04 -13.01 -13.30
CA PRO A 138 18.80 -11.96 -14.28
C PRO A 138 17.30 -11.85 -14.56
N ASP A 139 16.81 -10.61 -14.66
CA ASP A 139 15.41 -10.30 -14.93
C ASP A 139 15.03 -10.81 -16.33
N ASP A 140 14.48 -12.03 -16.41
CA ASP A 140 14.00 -12.70 -17.64
C ASP A 140 12.86 -11.94 -18.35
N ARG A 141 12.50 -10.74 -17.88
CA ARG A 141 11.50 -9.85 -18.49
C ARG A 141 12.06 -8.93 -19.59
N LYS A 142 13.28 -9.16 -20.09
CA LYS A 142 13.83 -8.38 -21.21
C LYS A 142 13.71 -9.02 -22.60
N ASP A 143 13.36 -10.31 -22.71
CA ASP A 143 13.36 -11.01 -24.01
C ASP A 143 11.97 -11.43 -24.52
N LYS A 144 11.00 -10.49 -24.47
CA LYS A 144 9.80 -10.58 -25.32
C LYS A 144 9.45 -9.19 -25.87
N LEU A 145 10.19 -8.77 -26.90
CA LEU A 145 9.69 -7.87 -27.94
C LEU A 145 9.36 -8.68 -29.18
#